data_AF-A0A535W381-F1
#
_entry.id   AF-A0A535W381-F1
#
_cell.length_a   1.000
_cell.length_b   1.000
_cell.length_c   1.000
_cell.angle_alpha   90.00
_cell.angle_beta   90.00
_cell.angle_gamma   90.00
#
_symmetry.space_group_name_H-M   'P 1'
#
loop_
_entity.id
_entity.type
_entity.pdbx_description
1 polymer ?
#
loop_
_entity_poly.entity_id
_entity_poly.type
_entity_poly.pdbx_seq_one_letter_code
_entity_poly.pdbx_strand_id
1 'polypeptide(L)'
;MARDEERLARAQEDPIVGGLPDVPGIGAALRLTPALGVHLRGLADELLVNDFPGATISRAEREMLATAVSASNDCFFCMDSHAEHAAAVLARDGHSGHGPLIEALKRGTSHGFDPKMRALLHVSRTVGRQARDLSAGDVQAAHDVGASDADVQLAVLIAAAFSMYNRMVDGFRAKTPPTTEMYKARAADIAEHGYAATPDRGATSRA
;
A
#
# COMPACT_ATOMS: atom_id res chain seq x y z
N MET A 1 -3.82 7.55 -18.66
CA MET A 1 -4.99 8.23 -19.25
C MET A 1 -6.27 7.85 -18.52
N ALA A 2 -6.87 6.66 -18.68
CA ALA A 2 -8.13 6.33 -17.99
C ALA A 2 -8.07 6.41 -16.44
N ARG A 3 -7.05 5.79 -15.83
CA ARG A 3 -6.81 5.85 -14.37
C ARG A 3 -6.48 7.25 -13.86
N ASP A 4 -6.00 8.15 -14.72
CA ASP A 4 -5.65 9.51 -14.32
C ASP A 4 -6.92 10.38 -14.22
N GLU A 5 -7.88 10.19 -15.12
CA GLU A 5 -9.20 10.82 -15.06
C GLU A 5 -9.98 10.36 -13.83
N GLU A 6 -9.98 9.06 -13.54
CA GLU A 6 -10.61 8.50 -12.34
C GLU A 6 -9.98 9.04 -11.05
N ARG A 7 -8.64 9.13 -11.00
CA ARG A 7 -7.93 9.77 -9.88
C ARG A 7 -8.35 11.23 -9.70
N LEU A 8 -8.39 11.99 -10.80
CA LEU A 8 -8.78 13.39 -10.75
C LEU A 8 -10.22 13.55 -10.27
N ALA A 9 -11.14 12.73 -10.77
CA ALA A 9 -12.52 12.70 -10.32
C ALA A 9 -12.62 12.41 -8.81
N ARG A 10 -11.94 11.37 -8.34
CA ARG A 10 -11.90 11.01 -6.91
C ARG A 10 -11.32 12.14 -6.04
N ALA A 11 -10.33 12.87 -6.54
CA ALA A 11 -9.71 14.00 -5.84
C ALA A 11 -10.60 15.26 -5.76
N GLN A 12 -11.64 15.35 -6.60
CA GLN A 12 -12.66 16.44 -6.51
C GLN A 12 -13.79 16.12 -5.53
N GLU A 13 -13.86 14.91 -4.99
CA GLU A 13 -14.90 14.53 -4.04
C GLU A 13 -14.63 15.12 -2.65
N ASP A 14 -15.68 15.67 -2.04
CA ASP A 14 -15.65 16.09 -0.64
C ASP A 14 -15.82 14.89 0.31
N PRO A 15 -15.20 14.96 1.51
CA PRO A 15 -15.46 13.99 2.56
C PRO A 15 -16.94 13.93 2.94
N ILE A 16 -17.46 12.71 3.11
CA ILE A 16 -18.88 12.47 3.42
C ILE A 16 -19.16 12.23 4.91
N VAL A 17 -18.09 12.12 5.72
CA VAL A 17 -18.17 12.03 7.17
C VAL A 17 -17.69 13.34 7.77
N GLY A 18 -18.51 13.94 8.64
CA GLY A 18 -18.17 15.20 9.30
C GLY A 18 -17.09 15.04 10.38
N GLY A 19 -16.41 16.14 10.72
CA GLY A 19 -15.42 16.18 11.81
C GLY A 19 -14.09 15.52 11.51
N LEU A 20 -13.82 15.18 10.23
CA LEU A 20 -12.55 14.61 9.83
C LEU A 20 -11.42 15.66 9.93
N PRO A 21 -10.22 15.25 10.38
CA PRO A 21 -9.02 16.09 10.29
C PRO A 21 -8.74 16.53 8.85
N ASP A 22 -8.32 17.78 8.66
CA ASP A 22 -8.00 18.34 7.34
C ASP A 22 -6.63 17.88 6.83
N VAL A 23 -6.54 16.60 6.49
CA VAL A 23 -5.35 15.94 5.96
C VAL A 23 -5.71 14.89 4.92
N PRO A 24 -4.79 14.57 3.99
CA PRO A 24 -5.12 13.64 2.92
C PRO A 24 -5.10 12.17 3.36
N GLY A 25 -5.93 11.38 2.67
CA GLY A 25 -5.96 9.93 2.69
C GLY A 25 -6.04 9.33 4.09
N ILE A 26 -5.18 8.35 4.37
CA ILE A 26 -5.23 7.62 5.65
C ILE A 26 -4.92 8.50 6.85
N GLY A 27 -4.30 9.68 6.63
CA GLY A 27 -4.11 10.70 7.66
C GLY A 27 -5.42 11.08 8.35
N ALA A 28 -6.54 11.08 7.61
CA ALA A 28 -7.87 11.40 8.15
C ALA A 28 -8.26 10.40 9.26
N ALA A 29 -7.94 9.11 9.10
CA ALA A 29 -8.17 8.09 10.12
C ALA A 29 -7.12 8.16 11.24
N LEU A 30 -5.83 8.28 10.88
CA LEU A 30 -4.71 8.29 11.83
C LEU A 30 -4.78 9.41 12.86
N ARG A 31 -5.49 10.50 12.54
CA ARG A 31 -5.61 11.69 13.38
C ARG A 31 -6.96 11.82 14.09
N LEU A 32 -7.87 10.84 13.96
CA LEU A 32 -9.12 10.83 14.72
C LEU A 32 -8.85 10.72 16.23
N THR A 33 -7.92 9.86 16.62
CA THR A 33 -7.38 9.81 17.98
C THR A 33 -5.88 9.51 17.94
N PRO A 34 -5.09 9.98 18.92
CA PRO A 34 -3.67 9.66 19.02
C PRO A 34 -3.40 8.14 19.07
N ALA A 35 -4.18 7.41 19.86
CA ALA A 35 -4.02 5.97 20.05
C ALA A 35 -4.29 5.18 18.75
N LEU A 36 -5.35 5.55 18.01
CA LEU A 36 -5.64 4.90 16.72
C LEU A 36 -4.47 5.06 15.75
N GLY A 37 -3.91 6.28 15.69
CA GLY A 37 -2.75 6.55 14.86
C GLY A 37 -1.51 5.72 15.22
N VAL A 38 -1.27 5.44 16.50
CA VAL A 38 -0.17 4.56 16.94
C VAL A 38 -0.37 3.13 16.43
N HIS A 39 -1.57 2.56 16.60
CA HIS A 39 -1.84 1.18 16.21
C HIS A 39 -1.79 0.96 14.70
N LEU A 40 -2.36 1.89 13.92
CA LEU A 40 -2.35 1.79 12.46
C LEU A 40 -0.94 1.94 11.88
N ARG A 41 -0.13 2.90 12.37
CA ARG A 41 1.27 3.01 11.94
C ARG A 41 2.11 1.81 12.36
N GLY A 42 1.91 1.33 13.60
CA GLY A 42 2.59 0.13 14.09
C GLY A 42 2.27 -1.10 13.24
N LEU A 43 1.00 -1.30 12.87
CA LEU A 43 0.63 -2.40 11.98
C LEU A 43 1.29 -2.26 10.59
N ALA A 44 1.39 -1.04 10.04
CA ALA A 44 2.08 -0.83 8.77
C ALA A 44 3.58 -1.16 8.88
N ASP A 45 4.24 -0.80 9.99
CA ASP A 45 5.65 -1.14 10.24
C ASP A 45 5.88 -2.64 10.34
N GLU A 46 5.06 -3.36 11.11
CA GLU A 46 5.17 -4.82 11.24
C GLU A 46 5.04 -5.54 9.91
N LEU A 47 4.22 -5.02 8.99
CA LEU A 47 3.96 -5.68 7.72
C LEU A 47 4.90 -5.25 6.58
N LEU A 48 5.41 -4.02 6.58
CA LEU A 48 6.12 -3.44 5.43
C LEU A 48 7.57 -3.04 5.71
N VAL A 49 7.95 -2.93 6.98
CA VAL A 49 9.25 -2.38 7.38
C VAL A 49 10.06 -3.41 8.17
N ASN A 50 9.47 -3.96 9.23
CA ASN A 50 10.17 -4.83 10.17
C ASN A 50 10.44 -6.22 9.57
N ASP A 51 11.42 -6.90 10.13
CA ASP A 51 11.72 -8.28 9.77
C ASP A 51 10.53 -9.17 10.10
N PHE A 52 10.11 -9.98 9.12
CA PHE A 52 9.04 -10.95 9.29
C PHE A 52 9.68 -12.35 9.28
N PRO A 53 9.66 -13.10 10.40
CA PRO A 53 10.35 -14.37 10.50
C PRO A 53 9.98 -15.36 9.39
N GLY A 54 10.99 -15.81 8.64
CA GLY A 54 10.84 -16.78 7.55
C GLY A 54 10.38 -16.20 6.21
N ALA A 55 9.97 -14.93 6.16
CA ALA A 55 9.65 -14.27 4.89
C ALA A 55 10.95 -13.97 4.12
N THR A 56 10.89 -14.17 2.81
CA THR A 56 11.99 -13.95 1.87
C THR A 56 11.76 -12.73 0.98
N ILE A 57 10.56 -12.14 0.99
CA ILE A 57 10.25 -10.91 0.25
C ILE A 57 10.81 -9.65 0.92
N SER A 58 11.39 -8.79 0.09
CA SER A 58 11.95 -7.48 0.43
C SER A 58 10.88 -6.46 0.81
N ARG A 59 11.29 -5.36 1.45
CA ARG A 59 10.40 -4.23 1.75
C ARG A 59 9.73 -3.67 0.49
N ALA A 60 10.48 -3.53 -0.61
CA ALA A 60 9.92 -3.06 -1.88
C ALA A 60 8.84 -4.00 -2.43
N GLU A 61 9.06 -5.31 -2.37
CA GLU A 61 8.07 -6.30 -2.81
C GLU A 61 6.80 -6.26 -1.94
N ARG A 62 6.94 -6.06 -0.63
CA ARG A 62 5.79 -5.87 0.29
C ARG A 62 4.98 -4.62 -0.05
N GLU A 63 5.64 -3.51 -0.35
CA GLU A 63 4.99 -2.28 -0.84
C GLU A 63 4.28 -2.49 -2.19
N MET A 64 4.84 -3.34 -3.06
CA MET A 64 4.16 -3.75 -4.30
C MET A 64 2.91 -4.58 -4.02
N LEU A 65 2.92 -5.51 -3.06
CA LEU A 65 1.70 -6.23 -2.66
C LEU A 65 0.60 -5.25 -2.17
N ALA A 66 0.97 -4.27 -1.33
CA ALA A 66 0.06 -3.20 -0.88
C ALA A 66 -0.49 -2.37 -2.06
N THR A 67 0.37 -2.03 -3.02
CA THR A 67 0.01 -1.33 -4.26
C THR A 67 -1.00 -2.13 -5.08
N ALA A 68 -0.77 -3.44 -5.23
CA ALA A 68 -1.62 -4.32 -6.05
C ALA A 68 -3.02 -4.49 -5.46
N VAL A 69 -3.11 -4.61 -4.13
CA VAL A 69 -4.38 -4.69 -3.40
C VAL A 69 -5.14 -3.36 -3.55
N SER A 70 -4.45 -2.24 -3.32
CA SER A 70 -5.05 -0.91 -3.43
C SER A 70 -5.51 -0.59 -4.86
N ALA A 71 -4.75 -1.03 -5.87
CA ALA A 71 -5.13 -0.91 -7.27
C ALA A 71 -6.37 -1.75 -7.62
N SER A 72 -6.58 -2.89 -6.96
CA SER A 72 -7.74 -3.77 -7.16
C SER A 72 -9.00 -3.27 -6.42
N ASN A 73 -8.80 -2.42 -5.41
CA ASN A 73 -9.86 -1.76 -4.66
C ASN A 73 -10.15 -0.34 -5.16
N ASP A 74 -9.50 0.11 -6.24
CA ASP A 74 -9.56 1.47 -6.80
C ASP A 74 -9.29 2.59 -5.78
N CYS A 75 -8.50 2.29 -4.74
CA CYS A 75 -8.08 3.26 -3.75
C CYS A 75 -6.87 4.03 -4.25
N PHE A 76 -7.11 5.12 -5.01
CA PHE A 76 -6.05 5.88 -5.69
C PHE A 76 -4.99 6.42 -4.74
N PHE A 77 -5.37 6.91 -3.56
CA PHE A 77 -4.41 7.39 -2.56
C PHE A 77 -3.43 6.30 -2.16
N CYS A 78 -3.93 5.13 -1.71
CA CYS A 78 -3.08 4.04 -1.27
C CYS A 78 -2.31 3.42 -2.44
N MET A 79 -2.93 3.26 -3.60
CA MET A 79 -2.26 2.75 -4.79
C MET A 79 -1.05 3.61 -5.15
N ASP A 80 -1.22 4.93 -5.24
CA ASP A 80 -0.13 5.82 -5.63
C ASP A 80 0.90 5.99 -4.51
N SER A 81 0.49 6.09 -3.24
CA SER A 81 1.43 6.26 -2.14
C SER A 81 2.35 5.04 -1.99
N HIS A 82 1.79 3.82 -2.02
CA HIS A 82 2.58 2.60 -1.87
C HIS A 82 3.44 2.30 -3.11
N ALA A 83 2.99 2.70 -4.30
CA ALA A 83 3.82 2.65 -5.50
C ALA A 83 5.07 3.52 -5.37
N GLU A 84 4.92 4.75 -4.86
CA GLU A 84 6.05 5.64 -4.61
C GLU A 84 6.93 5.13 -3.45
N HIS A 85 6.35 4.49 -2.42
CA HIS A 85 7.11 3.83 -1.34
C HIS A 85 7.96 2.68 -1.88
N ALA A 86 7.40 1.82 -2.73
CA ALA A 86 8.15 0.76 -3.40
C ALA A 86 9.32 1.34 -4.22
N ALA A 87 9.07 2.40 -5.00
CA ALA A 87 10.10 3.07 -5.79
C ALA A 87 11.20 3.69 -4.91
N ALA A 88 10.83 4.31 -3.80
CA ALA A 88 11.78 4.93 -2.86
C ALA A 88 12.66 3.87 -2.16
N VAL A 89 12.09 2.75 -1.73
CA VAL A 89 12.86 1.64 -1.13
C VAL A 89 13.83 1.06 -2.15
N LEU A 90 13.39 0.80 -3.38
CA LEU A 90 14.27 0.31 -4.44
C LEU A 90 15.42 1.27 -4.72
N ALA A 91 15.12 2.57 -4.84
CA ALA A 91 16.12 3.59 -5.09
C ALA A 91 17.16 3.67 -3.95
N ARG A 92 16.70 3.62 -2.70
CA ARG A 92 17.57 3.58 -1.51
C ARG A 92 18.47 2.34 -1.53
N ASP A 93 17.93 1.20 -1.94
CA ASP A 93 18.65 -0.08 -2.01
C ASP A 93 19.51 -0.19 -3.30
N GLY A 94 19.64 0.88 -4.10
CA GLY A 94 20.47 0.93 -5.30
C GLY A 94 19.86 0.29 -6.55
N HIS A 95 18.59 -0.08 -6.52
CA HIS A 95 17.87 -0.68 -7.63
C HIS A 95 17.18 0.39 -8.48
N SER A 96 17.44 0.38 -9.79
CA SER A 96 16.83 1.29 -10.77
C SER A 96 16.03 0.52 -11.83
N GLY A 97 15.27 1.21 -12.69
CA GLY A 97 14.56 0.59 -13.82
C GLY A 97 13.23 -0.11 -13.50
N HIS A 98 12.76 -0.06 -12.25
CA HIS A 98 11.51 -0.72 -11.82
C HIS A 98 10.24 0.12 -12.04
N GLY A 99 10.38 1.38 -12.45
CA GLY A 99 9.25 2.29 -12.69
C GLY A 99 8.18 1.70 -13.62
N PRO A 100 8.53 1.11 -14.79
CA PRO A 100 7.55 0.47 -15.66
C PRO A 100 6.80 -0.70 -15.01
N LEU A 101 7.45 -1.48 -14.13
CA LEU A 101 6.81 -2.59 -13.41
C LEU A 101 5.82 -2.08 -12.35
N ILE A 102 6.19 -1.05 -11.61
CA ILE A 102 5.31 -0.41 -10.61
C ILE A 102 4.09 0.22 -11.31
N GLU A 103 4.30 0.90 -12.44
CA GLU A 103 3.21 1.47 -13.24
C GLU A 103 2.30 0.40 -13.86
N ALA A 104 2.88 -0.72 -14.29
CA ALA A 104 2.12 -1.89 -14.73
C ALA A 104 1.25 -2.41 -13.56
N LEU A 105 1.79 -2.48 -12.35
CA LEU A 105 1.08 -2.96 -11.18
C LEU A 105 -0.15 -2.10 -10.83
N LYS A 106 -0.02 -0.77 -10.92
CA LYS A 106 -1.12 0.19 -10.75
C LYS A 106 -2.25 0.01 -11.76
N ARG A 107 -1.97 -0.62 -12.91
CA ARG A 107 -2.95 -1.00 -13.94
C ARG A 107 -3.46 -2.44 -13.79
N GLY A 108 -3.15 -3.11 -12.69
CA GLY A 108 -3.61 -4.47 -12.39
C GLY A 108 -2.84 -5.59 -13.11
N THR A 109 -1.80 -5.29 -13.89
CA THR A 109 -0.98 -6.34 -14.49
C THR A 109 0.13 -6.78 -13.53
N SER A 110 0.60 -8.01 -13.69
CA SER A 110 1.78 -8.57 -13.02
C SER A 110 2.81 -9.08 -14.03
N HIS A 111 2.70 -8.65 -15.29
CA HIS A 111 3.66 -9.00 -16.33
C HIS A 111 5.03 -8.38 -16.04
N GLY A 112 6.09 -9.15 -16.26
CA GLY A 112 7.48 -8.73 -16.03
C GLY A 112 8.01 -8.99 -14.62
N PHE A 113 7.15 -9.36 -13.67
CA PHE A 113 7.57 -9.92 -12.39
C PHE A 113 7.99 -11.38 -12.53
N ASP A 114 8.92 -11.82 -11.67
CA ASP A 114 9.30 -13.23 -11.58
C ASP A 114 8.12 -14.12 -11.14
N PRO A 115 8.23 -15.46 -11.29
CA PRO A 115 7.14 -16.37 -10.94
C PRO A 115 6.69 -16.27 -9.47
N LYS A 116 7.61 -16.09 -8.52
CA LYS A 116 7.31 -16.00 -7.09
C LYS A 116 6.47 -14.77 -6.80
N MET A 117 6.91 -13.59 -7.27
CA MET A 117 6.15 -12.36 -7.09
C MET A 117 4.82 -12.36 -7.81
N ARG A 118 4.72 -12.99 -9.00
CA ARG A 118 3.43 -13.16 -9.68
C ARG A 118 2.44 -13.99 -8.86
N ALA A 119 2.89 -15.07 -8.22
CA ALA A 119 2.05 -15.89 -7.36
C ALA A 119 1.60 -15.12 -6.11
N LEU A 120 2.51 -14.40 -5.45
CA LEU A 120 2.16 -13.59 -4.26
C LEU A 120 1.23 -12.42 -4.59
N LEU A 121 1.38 -11.79 -5.76
CA LEU A 121 0.45 -10.79 -6.27
C LEU A 121 -0.95 -11.38 -6.53
N HIS A 122 -1.03 -12.60 -7.05
CA HIS A 122 -2.29 -13.33 -7.22
C HIS A 122 -2.96 -13.62 -5.89
N VAL A 123 -2.22 -14.14 -4.90
CA VAL A 123 -2.70 -14.34 -3.53
C VAL A 123 -3.26 -13.03 -2.96
N SER A 124 -2.47 -11.96 -3.04
CA SER A 124 -2.82 -10.66 -2.45
C SER A 124 -4.09 -10.06 -3.08
N ARG A 125 -4.20 -10.10 -4.42
CA ARG A 125 -5.39 -9.61 -5.14
C ARG A 125 -6.63 -10.45 -4.83
N THR A 126 -6.48 -11.77 -4.74
CA THR A 126 -7.57 -12.68 -4.41
C THR A 126 -8.08 -12.41 -3.01
N VAL A 127 -7.17 -12.29 -2.03
CA VAL A 127 -7.53 -11.96 -0.63
C VAL A 127 -8.17 -10.59 -0.51
N GLY A 128 -7.62 -9.58 -1.19
CA GLY A 128 -8.14 -8.22 -1.14
C GLY A 128 -9.57 -8.10 -1.67
N ARG A 129 -9.89 -8.87 -2.73
CA ARG A 129 -11.24 -8.92 -3.32
C ARG A 129 -12.20 -9.79 -2.52
N GLN A 130 -11.83 -11.06 -2.31
CA GLN A 130 -12.64 -12.06 -1.61
C GLN A 130 -11.74 -13.16 -1.04
N ALA A 131 -11.42 -13.08 0.26
CA ALA A 131 -10.48 -13.99 0.92
C ALA A 131 -10.85 -15.48 0.84
N ARG A 132 -12.15 -15.79 0.76
CA ARG A 132 -12.63 -17.17 0.67
C ARG A 132 -12.44 -17.81 -0.72
N ASP A 133 -12.09 -17.02 -1.74
CA ASP A 133 -11.76 -17.52 -3.07
C ASP A 133 -10.32 -18.03 -3.16
N LEU A 134 -9.44 -17.67 -2.20
CA LEU A 134 -8.08 -18.18 -2.14
C LEU A 134 -8.12 -19.69 -1.86
N SER A 135 -7.62 -20.48 -2.79
CA SER A 135 -7.65 -21.93 -2.70
C SER A 135 -6.32 -22.50 -2.17
N ALA A 136 -6.35 -23.76 -1.71
CA ALA A 136 -5.12 -24.50 -1.41
C ALA A 136 -4.23 -24.67 -2.66
N GLY A 137 -4.83 -24.71 -3.85
CA GLY A 137 -4.11 -24.78 -5.11
C GLY A 137 -3.32 -23.49 -5.40
N ASP A 138 -3.85 -22.32 -5.06
CA ASP A 138 -3.14 -21.04 -5.21
C ASP A 138 -1.93 -20.96 -4.28
N VAL A 139 -2.08 -21.46 -3.04
CA VAL A 139 -0.98 -21.54 -2.06
C VAL A 139 0.09 -22.53 -2.54
N GLN A 140 -0.31 -23.72 -2.99
CA GLN A 140 0.63 -24.69 -3.54
C GLN A 140 1.37 -24.14 -4.76
N ALA A 141 0.66 -23.45 -5.66
CA ALA A 141 1.28 -22.83 -6.84
C ALA A 141 2.32 -21.77 -6.46
N ALA A 142 2.14 -21.05 -5.35
CA ALA A 142 3.14 -20.13 -4.82
C ALA A 142 4.37 -20.87 -4.28
N HIS A 143 4.17 -21.98 -3.57
CA HIS A 143 5.27 -22.82 -3.07
C HIS A 143 6.06 -23.47 -4.20
N ASP A 144 5.38 -23.92 -5.26
CA ASP A 144 6.01 -24.56 -6.43
C ASP A 144 6.99 -23.61 -7.15
N VAL A 145 6.81 -22.30 -7.00
CA VAL A 145 7.70 -21.26 -7.54
C VAL A 145 8.62 -20.64 -6.49
N GLY A 146 8.71 -21.25 -5.31
CA GLY A 146 9.70 -20.91 -4.27
C GLY A 146 9.27 -19.86 -3.25
N ALA A 147 7.97 -19.54 -3.12
CA ALA A 147 7.48 -18.77 -1.96
C ALA A 147 7.54 -19.63 -0.69
N SER A 148 7.94 -19.03 0.43
CA SER A 148 7.83 -19.69 1.74
C SER A 148 6.40 -19.56 2.30
N ASP A 149 6.05 -20.39 3.30
CA ASP A 149 4.80 -20.22 4.04
C ASP A 149 4.69 -18.80 4.63
N ALA A 150 5.80 -18.25 5.12
CA ALA A 150 5.84 -16.90 5.67
C ALA A 150 5.66 -15.81 4.60
N ASP A 151 6.11 -16.02 3.36
CA ASP A 151 5.80 -15.13 2.24
C ASP A 151 4.29 -15.09 1.96
N VAL A 152 3.64 -16.26 1.93
CA VAL A 152 2.20 -16.37 1.71
C VAL A 152 1.41 -15.77 2.89
N GLN A 153 1.81 -16.06 4.12
CA GLN A 153 1.22 -15.46 5.33
C GLN A 153 1.31 -13.94 5.29
N LEU A 154 2.49 -13.41 4.98
CA LEU A 154 2.72 -11.97 4.91
C LEU A 154 1.91 -11.33 3.78
N ALA A 155 1.80 -11.98 2.61
CA ALA A 155 0.94 -11.52 1.52
C ALA A 155 -0.53 -11.44 1.92
N VAL A 156 -1.04 -12.45 2.66
CA VAL A 156 -2.41 -12.45 3.19
C VAL A 156 -2.62 -11.31 4.20
N LEU A 157 -1.67 -11.12 5.13
CA LEU A 157 -1.74 -10.07 6.15
C LEU A 157 -1.69 -8.66 5.53
N ILE A 158 -0.79 -8.45 4.57
CA ILE A 158 -0.72 -7.20 3.79
C ILE A 158 -2.04 -6.98 3.06
N ALA A 159 -2.57 -7.97 2.35
CA ALA A 159 -3.84 -7.82 1.64
C ALA A 159 -5.01 -7.47 2.57
N ALA A 160 -5.10 -8.10 3.74
CA ALA A 160 -6.12 -7.80 4.75
C ALA A 160 -5.98 -6.35 5.28
N ALA A 161 -4.76 -5.97 5.69
CA ALA A 161 -4.48 -4.64 6.21
C ALA A 161 -4.74 -3.54 5.17
N PHE A 162 -4.30 -3.74 3.93
CA PHE A 162 -4.52 -2.74 2.88
C PHE A 162 -5.96 -2.65 2.43
N SER A 163 -6.71 -3.75 2.46
CA SER A 163 -8.15 -3.68 2.25
C SER A 163 -8.87 -2.93 3.38
N MET A 164 -8.36 -3.00 4.62
CA MET A 164 -8.86 -2.17 5.72
C MET A 164 -8.50 -0.68 5.51
N TYR A 165 -7.23 -0.37 5.21
CA TYR A 165 -6.79 1.01 4.98
C TYR A 165 -7.51 1.66 3.80
N ASN A 166 -7.67 0.95 2.68
CA ASN A 166 -8.41 1.43 1.51
C ASN A 166 -9.85 1.82 1.90
N ARG A 167 -10.54 0.95 2.65
CA ARG A 167 -11.92 1.22 3.10
C ARG A 167 -12.01 2.39 4.06
N MET A 168 -11.00 2.63 4.90
CA MET A 168 -10.95 3.84 5.74
C MET A 168 -10.82 5.10 4.86
N VAL A 169 -9.93 5.08 3.87
CA VAL A 169 -9.72 6.24 2.99
C VAL A 169 -10.96 6.54 2.15
N ASP A 170 -11.49 5.55 1.44
CA ASP A 170 -12.59 5.75 0.50
C ASP A 170 -13.95 5.77 1.18
N GLY A 171 -14.12 5.05 2.29
CA GLY A 171 -15.35 5.13 3.11
C GLY A 171 -15.57 6.52 3.69
N PHE A 172 -14.50 7.26 3.99
CA PHE A 172 -14.58 8.67 4.41
C PHE A 172 -14.71 9.64 3.25
N ARG A 173 -14.40 9.20 2.02
CA ARG A 173 -13.98 10.08 0.93
C ARG A 173 -12.93 11.08 1.38
N ALA A 174 -11.93 10.59 2.13
CA ALA A 174 -10.84 11.44 2.59
C ALA A 174 -10.22 12.19 1.41
N LYS A 175 -9.78 13.43 1.64
CA LYS A 175 -9.15 14.26 0.60
C LYS A 175 -7.95 13.51 0.00
N THR A 176 -7.79 13.53 -1.31
CA THR A 176 -6.65 12.87 -1.97
C THR A 176 -5.95 13.86 -2.91
N PRO A 177 -4.61 13.89 -2.96
CA PRO A 177 -3.87 14.62 -3.98
C PRO A 177 -4.34 14.29 -5.41
N PRO A 178 -4.42 15.29 -6.31
CA PRO A 178 -4.75 15.05 -7.72
C PRO A 178 -3.58 14.46 -8.51
N THR A 179 -2.36 14.49 -7.97
CA THR A 179 -1.12 14.03 -8.62
C THR A 179 -0.25 13.21 -7.68
N THR A 180 0.61 12.36 -8.24
CA THR A 180 1.48 11.47 -7.46
C THR A 180 2.71 12.15 -6.86
N GLU A 181 3.09 13.33 -7.37
CA GLU A 181 4.27 14.09 -6.92
C GLU A 181 4.23 14.39 -5.41
N MET A 182 3.04 14.58 -4.85
CA MET A 182 2.87 14.84 -3.42
C MET A 182 3.29 13.68 -2.52
N TYR A 183 3.38 12.46 -3.05
CA TYR A 183 3.77 11.28 -2.28
C TYR A 183 5.28 11.06 -2.22
N LYS A 184 6.05 11.58 -3.20
CA LYS A 184 7.50 11.31 -3.33
C LYS A 184 8.32 11.71 -2.11
N ALA A 185 8.09 12.93 -1.61
CA ALA A 185 8.83 13.43 -0.44
C ALA A 185 8.57 12.56 0.80
N ARG A 186 7.30 12.16 1.01
CA ARG A 186 6.93 11.28 2.11
C ARG A 186 7.43 9.86 1.92
N ALA A 187 7.52 9.38 0.68
CA ALA A 187 8.04 8.06 0.36
C ALA A 187 9.52 7.91 0.73
N ALA A 188 10.34 8.93 0.49
CA ALA A 188 11.73 8.93 0.93
C ALA A 188 11.84 8.88 2.46
N ASP A 189 11.06 9.70 3.18
CA ASP A 189 11.05 9.72 4.64
C ASP A 189 10.67 8.34 5.23
N ILE A 190 9.63 7.69 4.69
CA ILE A 190 9.15 6.36 5.13
C ILE A 190 10.12 5.25 4.73
N ALA A 191 10.73 5.32 3.55
CA ALA A 191 11.76 4.37 3.15
C ALA A 191 12.88 4.35 4.21
N GLU A 192 13.32 5.52 4.66
CA GLU A 192 14.38 5.67 5.66
C GLU A 192 13.93 5.25 7.08
N HIS A 193 12.81 5.79 7.57
CA HIS A 193 12.46 5.71 9.00
C HIS A 193 11.33 4.74 9.34
N GLY A 194 10.58 4.24 8.35
CA GLY A 194 9.33 3.52 8.57
C GLY A 194 8.14 4.46 8.85
N TYR A 195 6.96 3.87 9.02
CA TYR A 195 5.67 4.56 9.13
C TYR A 195 5.45 5.21 10.49
N ALA A 196 5.88 4.58 11.61
CA ALA A 196 5.68 5.14 12.95
C ALA A 196 6.67 6.25 13.29
N ALA A 197 7.91 6.16 12.82
CA ALA A 197 8.96 7.13 13.14
C ALA A 197 8.98 8.34 12.18
N THR A 198 8.26 8.29 11.05
CA THR A 198 8.14 9.45 10.15
C THR A 198 7.31 10.57 10.80
N PRO A 199 7.87 11.78 11.00
CA PRO A 199 7.15 12.90 11.60
C PRO A 199 5.94 13.32 10.78
N ASP A 200 4.83 13.63 11.46
CA ASP A 200 3.61 14.05 10.79
C ASP A 200 3.75 15.51 10.30
N ARG A 201 4.17 15.69 9.05
CA ARG A 201 4.29 17.03 8.43
C ARG A 201 2.89 17.59 8.15
N GLY A 202 2.25 18.12 9.18
CA GLY A 202 0.96 18.79 9.09
C GLY A 202 0.38 19.25 10.42
N ALA A 203 1.22 19.41 11.44
CA ALA A 203 0.88 20.19 12.63
C ALA A 203 1.79 21.42 12.63
N THR A 204 1.49 22.41 11.78
CA THR A 204 1.78 23.77 12.22
C THR A 204 0.89 23.99 13.43
N SER A 205 1.50 23.91 14.61
CA SER A 205 0.93 24.45 15.84
C SER A 205 0.43 25.85 15.52
N ARG A 206 -0.89 26.03 15.44
CA ARG A 206 -1.46 27.36 15.67
C ARG A 206 -1.26 27.63 17.16
N ALA A 207 -0.17 28.32 17.46
CA ALA A 207 -0.07 29.13 18.66
C ALA A 207 -1.01 30.33 18.53
#